data_AF-V2ULX6-F1
#
_entry.id   AF-V2ULX6-F1
#
_cell.length_a   1.000
_cell.length_b   1.000
_cell.length_c   1.000
_cell.angle_alpha   90.00
_cell.angle_beta   90.00
_cell.angle_gamma   90.00
#
_symmetry.space_group_name_H-M   'P 1'
#
loop_
_entity.id
_entity.type
_entity.pdbx_description
1 polymer ?
#
loop_
_entity_poly.entity_id
_entity_poly.type
_entity_poly.pdbx_seq_one_letter_code
_entity_poly.pdbx_strand_id
1 'polypeptide(L)' 'MSSRISLPLLALAIGAFAIGTTEFSPMGLLPNIANDLGVSIPSAGMLIMGYALGVMLGAPIMTL' A
#
# COMPACT_ATOMS: atom_id res chain seq x y z
N MET A 1 6.62 -16.38 30.18
CA MET A 1 6.66 -16.25 28.70
C MET A 1 7.43 -14.98 28.37
N SER A 2 8.75 -15.06 28.13
CA SER A 2 9.55 -13.88 27.77
C SER A 2 9.51 -13.75 26.25
N SER A 3 8.61 -12.92 25.74
CA SER A 3 8.49 -12.61 24.31
C SER A 3 9.63 -11.69 23.88
N ARG A 4 10.82 -12.26 23.67
CA ARG A 4 11.89 -11.54 22.96
C ARG A 4 11.49 -11.40 21.50
N ILE A 5 11.34 -10.18 21.03
CA ILE A 5 11.15 -9.91 19.60
C ILE A 5 12.41 -10.39 18.88
N SER A 6 12.25 -11.36 17.98
CA SER A 6 13.33 -11.86 17.13
C SER A 6 13.53 -10.91 15.96
N LEU A 7 14.77 -10.80 15.48
CA LEU A 7 15.13 -9.94 14.34
C LEU A 7 14.25 -10.18 13.09
N PRO A 8 13.91 -11.44 12.72
CA PRO A 8 12.99 -11.69 11.61
C PRO A 8 11.58 -11.15 11.84
N LEU A 9 11.07 -11.20 13.07
CA LEU A 9 9.75 -10.67 13.41
C LEU A 9 9.72 -9.15 13.31
N LEU A 10 10.82 -8.48 13.72
CA LEU A 10 10.97 -7.05 13.56
C LEU A 10 11.05 -6.66 12.07
N ALA A 11 11.82 -7.40 11.27
CA ALA A 11 11.90 -7.18 9.82
C ALA A 11 10.53 -7.36 9.15
N LEU A 12 9.78 -8.40 9.54
CA LEU A 12 8.42 -8.64 9.06
C LEU A 12 7.47 -7.49 9.46
N ALA A 13 7.55 -7.02 10.70
CA ALA A 13 6.72 -5.92 11.18
C ALA A 13 7.01 -4.61 10.44
N ILE A 14 8.28 -4.29 10.21
CA ILE A 14 8.70 -3.11 9.43
C ILE A 14 8.20 -3.24 7.98
N GLY A 15 8.36 -4.41 7.36
CA GLY A 15 7.87 -4.67 6.01
C GLY A 15 6.36 -4.50 5.91
N ALA A 16 5.58 -5.11 6.81
CA ALA A 16 4.14 -4.99 6.85
C ALA A 16 3.68 -3.53 7.10
N PHE A 17 4.37 -2.81 7.98
CA PHE A 17 4.10 -1.39 8.25
C PHE A 17 4.38 -0.51 7.02
N ALA A 18 5.52 -0.71 6.36
CA ALA A 18 5.89 0.03 5.17
C ALA A 18 4.88 -0.19 4.04
N ILE A 19 4.52 -1.46 3.78
CA ILE A 19 3.50 -1.84 2.79
C ILE A 19 2.18 -1.14 3.12
N GLY A 20 1.65 -1.30 4.33
CA GLY A 20 0.40 -0.67 4.74
C GLY A 20 0.45 0.86 4.60
N THR A 21 1.54 1.50 5.00
CA THR A 21 1.69 2.96 4.87
C THR A 21 1.62 3.40 3.41
N THR A 22 2.33 2.71 2.51
CA THR A 22 2.36 3.05 1.08
C THR A 22 1.03 2.81 0.38
N GLU A 23 0.27 1.80 0.79
CA GLU A 23 -1.00 1.44 0.15
C GLU A 23 -2.17 2.32 0.60
N PHE A 24 -2.22 2.66 1.89
CA PHE A 24 -3.36 3.36 2.48
C PHE A 24 -3.19 4.88 2.51
N SER A 25 -1.95 5.41 2.51
CA SER A 25 -1.71 6.86 2.50
C SER A 25 -2.38 7.60 1.31
N PRO A 26 -2.36 7.08 0.07
CA PRO A 26 -3.02 7.73 -1.06
C PRO A 26 -4.54 7.85 -0.91
N MET A 27 -5.20 6.97 -0.15
CA MET A 27 -6.65 7.03 0.05
C MET A 27 -7.05 8.25 0.89
N GLY A 28 -6.25 8.58 1.90
CA GLY A 28 -6.46 9.77 2.74
C GLY A 28 -6.04 11.07 2.07
N LEU A 29 -5.09 11.01 1.14
CA LEU A 29 -4.55 12.17 0.42
C LEU A 29 -5.14 12.35 -0.99
N LEU A 30 -6.09 11.50 -1.39
CA LEU A 30 -6.65 11.51 -2.75
C LEU A 30 -7.18 12.88 -3.19
N PRO A 31 -7.89 13.66 -2.35
CA PRO A 31 -8.33 15.00 -2.73
C PRO A 31 -7.17 15.97 -2.97
N ASN A 32 -6.09 15.88 -2.19
CA ASN A 32 -4.88 16.69 -2.37
C ASN A 32 -4.17 16.30 -3.68
N ILE A 33 -4.00 15.01 -3.93
CA ILE A 33 -3.40 14.50 -5.18
C ILE A 33 -4.20 14.98 -6.40
N ALA A 34 -5.53 14.91 -6.34
CA ALA A 34 -6.40 15.39 -7.41
C ALA A 34 -6.25 16.91 -7.63
N ASN A 35 -6.16 17.68 -6.55
CA ASN A 35 -5.95 19.13 -6.60
C ASN A 35 -4.59 19.49 -7.22
N ASP A 36 -3.51 18.88 -6.73
CA ASP A 36 -2.14 19.15 -7.18
C ASP A 36 -1.93 18.78 -8.65
N LEU A 37 -2.60 17.73 -9.13
CA LEU A 37 -2.56 17.30 -10.53
C LEU A 37 -3.58 18.01 -11.43
N GLY A 38 -4.49 18.81 -10.87
CA GLY A 38 -5.54 19.50 -11.61
C GLY A 38 -6.56 18.55 -12.26
N VAL A 39 -6.78 17.36 -11.69
CA VAL A 39 -7.69 16.33 -12.21
C VAL A 39 -8.88 16.10 -11.29
N SER A 40 -9.90 15.39 -11.78
CA SER A 40 -11.03 15.00 -10.95
C SER A 40 -10.62 13.93 -9.92
N ILE A 41 -11.31 13.88 -8.78
CA ILE A 41 -11.09 12.84 -7.75
C ILE A 41 -11.26 11.42 -8.34
N PRO A 42 -12.29 11.11 -9.15
CA PRO A 42 -12.39 9.81 -9.82
C PRO A 42 -11.17 9.48 -10.69
N SER A 43 -10.61 10.47 -11.41
CA SER A 43 -9.41 10.28 -12.22
C SER A 43 -8.19 9.98 -11.36
N ALA A 44 -7.97 10.70 -10.26
CA ALA A 44 -6.89 10.41 -9.31
C ALA A 44 -7.04 9.01 -8.68
N GLY A 45 -8.29 8.56 -8.45
CA GLY A 45 -8.60 7.22 -7.96
C GLY A 45 -8.09 6.07 -8.85
N MET A 46 -7.83 6.32 -10.12
CA MET A 46 -7.24 5.32 -11.03
C MET A 46 -5.84 4.87 -10.57
N LEU A 47 -5.10 5.69 -9.81
CA LEU A 47 -3.82 5.31 -9.21
C LEU A 47 -3.98 4.13 -8.25
N ILE A 48 -5.00 4.17 -7.39
CA ILE A 48 -5.31 3.10 -6.44
C ILE A 48 -5.79 1.85 -7.19
N MET A 49 -6.57 2.05 -8.26
CA MET A 49 -7.10 0.94 -9.06
C MET A 49 -5.98 0.21 -9.83
N GLY A 50 -5.03 0.94 -10.40
CA GLY A 50 -3.83 0.36 -11.03
C GLY A 50 -2.99 -0.45 -10.04
N TYR A 51 -2.80 0.05 -8.81
CA TYR A 51 -2.17 -0.71 -7.74
C TYR A 51 -2.91 -2.01 -7.43
N ALA A 52 -4.24 -1.93 -7.24
CA ALA A 52 -5.07 -3.08 -6.92
C ALA A 52 -4.99 -4.18 -7.99
N LEU A 53 -4.95 -3.80 -9.27
CA LEU A 53 -4.73 -4.75 -10.37
C LEU A 53 -3.34 -5.40 -10.31
N GLY A 54 -2.31 -4.61 -10.00
CA GLY A 54 -0.95 -5.13 -9.78
C GLY A 54 -0.91 -6.18 -8.68
N VAL A 55 -1.54 -5.92 -7.53
CA VAL A 55 -1.65 -6.88 -6.42
C VAL A 55 -2.47 -8.12 -6.81
N MET A 56 -3.60 -7.92 -7.49
CA MET A 56 -4.49 -9.00 -7.95
C MET A 56 -3.73 -10.03 -8.80
N LEU A 57 -2.79 -9.57 -9.63
CA LEU A 57 -1.98 -10.43 -10.49
C LEU A 57 -0.70 -10.91 -9.78
N GLY A 58 -0.03 -10.02 -9.06
CA GLY A 58 1.27 -10.29 -8.45
C GLY A 58 1.19 -11.26 -7.27
N ALA A 59 0.17 -11.18 -6.42
CA ALA A 59 0.05 -12.05 -5.25
C ALA A 59 -0.08 -13.55 -5.62
N PRO A 60 -0.93 -13.95 -6.60
CA PRO A 60 -0.93 -15.32 -7.12
C PRO A 60 0.44 -15.75 -7.67
N ILE A 61 1.10 -14.90 -8.47
CA ILE A 61 2.40 -15.23 -9.09
C ILE A 61 3.49 -15.48 -8.04
N MET A 62 3.50 -14.71 -6.95
CA MET A 62 4.50 -14.87 -5.88
C MET A 62 4.22 -16.07 -4.98
N THR A 63 2.97 -16.57 -4.97
CA THR A 63 2.53 -17.68 -4.12
C THR A 63 2.65 -19.04 -4.83
N LEU A 64 2.50 -19.07 -6.16
CA LEU A 64 2.65 -20.26 -7.01
C LEU A 64 4.13 -20.64 -7.20
#